data_AF-K0UIM6-F1
#
_entry.id   AF-K0UIM6-F1
#
_cell.length_a   1.000
_cell.length_b   1.000
_cell.length_c   1.000
_cell.angle_alpha   90.00
_cell.angle_beta   90.00
_cell.angle_gamma   90.00
#
_symmetry.space_group_name_H-M   'P 1'
#
loop_
_entity.id
_entity.type
_entity.pdbx_description
1 polymer ?
#
loop_
_entity_poly.entity_id
_entity_poly.type
_entity_poly.pdbx_seq_one_letter_code
_entity_poly.pdbx_strand_id
1 'polypeptide(L)'
;MSLTDDIPAAPGVENSEAPVTPAALGADTAPAARVLLVWDAPNLDMGLGAILGGRPTAAHRPRFDALGRWLLARTADLSAAHADSGREVALEPEATVFTNIAPGSADVVRPWVEALRNVGFAVFAKPKIDEDSDVDSDMLAHIALRNSEGLAGLIVASADGQAFKLPLEDIARSGVEVQVLGFREHASWALASDTLEFVDLEDIPGVFREPLPRIGLDSLPEQGAWLQPFRPLSSLLTSRV
;
A
#
# COMPACT_ATOMS: atom_id res chain seq x y z
N MET A 1 -55.22 17.32 -43.92
CA MET A 1 -55.52 18.07 -42.69
C MET A 1 -54.42 17.73 -41.70
N SER A 2 -53.61 18.73 -41.38
CA SER A 2 -52.40 18.63 -40.57
C SER A 2 -52.81 18.64 -39.10
N LEU A 3 -52.38 17.64 -38.33
CA LEU A 3 -52.50 17.61 -36.87
C LEU A 3 -51.13 17.99 -36.31
N THR A 4 -50.97 19.27 -36.01
CA THR A 4 -49.90 19.80 -35.15
C THR A 4 -50.46 19.79 -33.73
N ASP A 5 -49.97 18.87 -32.90
CA ASP A 5 -50.21 18.86 -31.46
C ASP A 5 -48.89 19.16 -30.73
N ASP A 6 -49.05 20.01 -29.72
CA ASP A 6 -48.06 20.52 -28.77
C ASP A 6 -47.17 19.44 -28.14
N ILE A 7 -45.86 19.69 -28.13
CA ILE A 7 -44.89 19.00 -27.26
C ILE A 7 -44.25 20.04 -26.33
N PRO A 8 -44.47 19.98 -24.99
CA PRO A 8 -43.75 20.83 -24.05
C PRO A 8 -42.32 20.33 -23.87
N ALA A 9 -41.38 21.28 -23.78
CA ALA A 9 -39.95 21.05 -23.61
C ALA A 9 -39.62 20.36 -22.27
N ALA A 10 -38.77 19.33 -22.33
CA ALA A 10 -38.17 18.69 -21.16
C ALA A 10 -37.09 19.60 -20.54
N PRO A 11 -36.99 19.70 -19.20
CA PRO A 11 -35.91 20.45 -18.55
C PRO A 11 -34.59 19.67 -18.69
N GLY A 12 -33.50 20.42 -18.91
CA GLY A 12 -32.16 19.91 -19.13
C GLY A 12 -31.64 19.09 -17.95
N VAL A 13 -31.07 17.93 -18.27
CA VAL A 13 -30.30 17.11 -17.33
C VAL A 13 -28.89 17.70 -17.27
N GLU A 14 -28.62 18.51 -16.25
CA GLU A 14 -27.24 18.86 -15.87
C GLU A 14 -26.61 17.63 -15.21
N ASN A 15 -25.71 16.95 -15.94
CA ASN A 15 -24.81 15.94 -15.38
C ASN A 15 -23.79 16.63 -14.47
N SER A 16 -24.12 16.74 -13.18
CA SER A 16 -23.15 17.06 -12.13
C SER A 16 -22.61 15.75 -11.56
N GLU A 17 -21.59 15.18 -12.20
CA GLU A 17 -20.75 14.13 -11.61
C GLU A 17 -19.82 14.76 -10.57
N ALA A 18 -20.34 14.94 -9.35
CA ALA A 18 -19.49 15.08 -8.18
C ALA A 18 -18.96 13.68 -7.80
N PRO A 19 -17.67 13.54 -7.42
CA PRO A 19 -17.14 12.26 -6.97
C PRO A 19 -17.84 11.86 -5.67
N VAL A 20 -18.47 10.68 -5.69
CA VAL A 20 -19.09 10.06 -4.51
C VAL A 20 -18.00 9.73 -3.48
N THR A 21 -18.01 10.44 -2.34
CA THR A 21 -17.19 10.12 -1.18
C THR A 21 -17.74 8.88 -0.45
N PRO A 22 -16.91 7.92 0.02
CA PRO A 22 -17.37 6.68 0.65
C PRO A 22 -18.08 6.82 2.00
N ALA A 23 -18.32 8.04 2.50
CA ALA A 23 -18.75 8.30 3.87
C ALA A 23 -20.23 8.00 4.17
N ALA A 24 -20.96 7.27 3.31
CA ALA A 24 -22.42 7.15 3.41
C ALA A 24 -22.96 5.70 3.47
N LEU A 25 -22.16 4.72 3.91
CA LEU A 25 -22.64 3.37 4.19
C LEU A 25 -22.19 2.91 5.59
N GLY A 26 -23.09 3.03 6.57
CA GLY A 26 -22.93 2.43 7.90
C GLY A 26 -23.34 3.37 9.04
N ALA A 27 -24.61 3.33 9.43
CA ALA A 27 -25.09 3.99 10.65
C ALA A 27 -25.02 3.02 11.84
N ASP A 28 -24.48 3.53 12.94
CA ASP A 28 -24.69 3.10 14.33
C ASP A 28 -23.97 1.83 14.84
N THR A 29 -22.65 1.81 14.73
CA THR A 29 -21.75 0.99 15.57
C THR A 29 -21.00 1.92 16.55
N ALA A 30 -20.74 1.44 17.77
CA ALA A 30 -19.81 2.10 18.70
C ALA A 30 -18.54 2.53 17.96
N PRO A 31 -17.90 3.67 18.31
CA PRO A 31 -16.81 4.21 17.50
C PRO A 31 -15.71 3.16 17.34
N ALA A 32 -15.61 2.58 16.15
CA ALA A 32 -14.61 1.58 15.82
C ALA A 32 -13.29 2.29 15.54
N ALA A 33 -12.21 1.82 16.17
CA ALA A 33 -10.86 2.30 15.87
C ALA A 33 -10.24 1.43 14.78
N ARG A 34 -9.38 2.02 13.95
CA ARG A 34 -8.87 1.35 12.75
C ARG A 34 -7.47 0.80 12.93
N VAL A 35 -7.23 -0.38 12.36
CA VAL A 35 -5.88 -0.88 12.08
C VAL A 35 -5.65 -0.69 10.59
N LEU A 36 -4.93 0.36 10.24
CA LEU A 36 -4.78 0.83 8.86
C LEU A 36 -3.50 0.27 8.23
N LEU A 37 -3.62 -0.32 7.04
CA LEU A 37 -2.50 -0.64 6.16
C LEU A 37 -2.51 0.30 4.94
N VAL A 38 -1.41 1.01 4.73
CA VAL A 38 -1.17 1.84 3.55
C VAL A 38 -0.04 1.22 2.74
N TRP A 39 -0.29 0.94 1.46
CA TRP A 39 0.67 0.29 0.58
C TRP A 39 1.13 1.20 -0.56
N ASP A 40 2.42 1.48 -0.62
CA ASP A 40 3.09 2.25 -1.68
C ASP A 40 3.53 1.32 -2.82
N ALA A 41 2.66 1.12 -3.83
CA ALA A 41 2.98 0.19 -4.91
C ALA A 41 4.24 0.58 -5.70
N PRO A 42 4.46 1.85 -6.09
CA PRO A 42 5.69 2.25 -6.76
C PRO A 42 6.95 1.92 -5.97
N ASN A 43 6.99 2.24 -4.67
CA ASN A 43 8.18 2.03 -3.86
C ASN A 43 8.48 0.54 -3.64
N LEU A 44 7.46 -0.26 -3.34
CA LEU A 44 7.61 -1.70 -3.14
C LEU A 44 8.00 -2.43 -4.43
N ASP A 45 7.43 -2.05 -5.58
CA ASP A 45 7.81 -2.62 -6.87
C ASP A 45 9.27 -2.30 -7.23
N MET A 46 9.74 -1.08 -6.90
CA MET A 46 11.14 -0.69 -7.09
C MET A 46 12.09 -1.48 -6.19
N GLY A 47 11.78 -1.61 -4.89
CA GLY A 47 12.59 -2.38 -3.95
C GLY A 47 12.66 -3.86 -4.34
N LEU A 48 11.53 -4.46 -4.71
CA LEU A 48 11.50 -5.83 -5.21
C LEU A 48 12.31 -5.97 -6.51
N GLY A 49 12.23 -4.99 -7.41
CA GLY A 49 13.00 -4.99 -8.64
C GLY A 49 14.51 -4.90 -8.41
N ALA A 50 14.95 -4.20 -7.37
CA ALA A 50 16.35 -4.13 -6.97
C ALA A 50 16.87 -5.48 -6.45
N ILE A 51 16.08 -6.18 -5.63
CA ILE A 51 16.41 -7.52 -5.11
C ILE A 51 16.48 -8.56 -6.25
N LEU A 52 15.56 -8.48 -7.21
CA LEU A 52 15.50 -9.42 -8.33
C LEU A 52 16.49 -9.08 -9.46
N GLY A 53 17.08 -7.87 -9.45
CA GLY A 53 17.94 -7.41 -10.54
C GLY A 53 17.23 -6.94 -11.81
N GLY A 54 15.90 -6.87 -11.79
CA GLY A 54 15.05 -6.66 -12.96
C GLY A 54 13.58 -6.50 -12.60
N ARG A 55 12.70 -6.41 -13.60
CA ARG A 55 11.26 -6.25 -13.34
C ARG A 55 10.68 -7.51 -12.68
N PRO A 56 9.86 -7.38 -11.62
CA PRO A 56 9.27 -8.54 -10.95
C PRO A 56 8.44 -9.42 -11.91
N THR A 57 8.72 -10.72 -11.92
CA THR A 57 7.86 -11.72 -12.57
C THR A 57 6.65 -12.05 -11.68
N ALA A 58 5.59 -12.63 -12.25
CA ALA A 58 4.39 -13.00 -11.49
C ALA A 58 4.68 -13.96 -10.31
N ALA A 59 5.78 -14.73 -10.38
CA ALA A 59 6.18 -15.65 -9.32
C ALA A 59 6.70 -14.93 -8.05
N HIS A 60 7.34 -13.77 -8.22
CA HIS A 60 7.95 -13.00 -7.14
C HIS A 60 7.09 -11.83 -6.68
N ARG A 61 5.88 -11.65 -7.23
CA ARG A 61 4.97 -10.60 -6.75
C ARG A 61 4.34 -11.01 -5.42
N PRO A 62 4.19 -10.06 -4.47
CA PRO A 62 3.56 -10.33 -3.19
C PRO A 62 2.09 -10.72 -3.39
N ARG A 63 1.66 -11.72 -2.62
CA ARG A 63 0.29 -12.20 -2.57
C ARG A 63 -0.54 -11.38 -1.58
N PHE A 64 -1.38 -10.49 -2.12
CA PHE A 64 -2.27 -9.64 -1.32
C PHE A 64 -3.30 -10.44 -0.51
N ASP A 65 -3.68 -11.65 -0.92
CA ASP A 65 -4.53 -12.52 -0.12
C ASP A 65 -3.84 -12.99 1.18
N ALA A 66 -2.53 -13.24 1.13
CA ALA A 66 -1.74 -13.57 2.31
C ALA A 66 -1.52 -12.34 3.19
N LEU A 67 -1.22 -11.18 2.58
CA LEU A 67 -1.08 -9.92 3.29
C LEU A 67 -2.38 -9.52 4.02
N GLY A 68 -3.54 -9.69 3.39
CA GLY A 68 -4.84 -9.42 4.00
C GLY A 68 -5.13 -10.32 5.20
N ARG A 69 -4.79 -11.62 5.12
CA ARG A 69 -4.89 -12.54 6.27
C ARG A 69 -3.95 -12.16 7.40
N TRP A 70 -2.74 -11.70 7.07
CA TRP A 70 -1.79 -11.21 8.07
C TRP A 70 -2.29 -9.95 8.77
N LEU A 71 -2.85 -8.98 8.03
CA LEU A 71 -3.48 -7.79 8.62
C LEU A 71 -4.63 -8.17 9.57
N LEU A 72 -5.50 -9.10 9.16
CA LEU A 72 -6.60 -9.60 10.01
C LEU A 72 -6.09 -10.20 11.32
N ALA A 73 -5.01 -11.00 11.27
CA ALA A 73 -4.38 -11.56 12.45
C ALA A 73 -3.82 -10.45 13.35
N ARG A 74 -3.14 -9.45 12.78
CA ARG A 74 -2.59 -8.31 13.54
C ARG A 74 -3.69 -7.50 14.22
N THR A 75 -4.80 -7.26 13.53
CA THR A 75 -5.97 -6.59 14.11
C THR A 75 -6.57 -7.39 15.27
N ALA A 76 -6.62 -8.72 15.18
CA ALA A 76 -7.09 -9.58 16.26
C ALA A 76 -6.16 -9.52 17.49
N ASP A 77 -4.84 -9.53 17.29
CA ASP A 77 -3.86 -9.40 18.37
C ASP A 77 -3.99 -8.05 19.11
N LEU A 78 -4.09 -6.95 18.35
CA LEU A 78 -4.31 -5.61 18.91
C LEU A 78 -5.65 -5.52 19.66
N SER A 79 -6.69 -6.17 19.14
CA SER A 79 -8.01 -6.19 19.78
C SER A 79 -7.96 -6.92 21.13
N ALA A 80 -7.22 -8.03 21.22
CA ALA A 80 -7.00 -8.75 22.47
C ALA A 80 -6.22 -7.91 23.49
N ALA A 81 -5.15 -7.25 23.06
CA ALA A 81 -4.38 -6.35 23.93
C ALA A 81 -5.21 -5.16 24.45
N HIS A 82 -6.08 -4.60 23.61
CA HIS A 82 -7.02 -3.55 24.01
C HIS A 82 -8.01 -4.05 25.05
N ALA A 83 -8.60 -5.24 24.86
CA ALA A 83 -9.51 -5.84 25.82
C ALA A 83 -8.84 -6.06 27.19
N ASP A 84 -7.61 -6.57 27.21
CA ASP A 84 -6.82 -6.77 28.45
C ASP A 84 -6.53 -5.45 29.18
N SER A 85 -6.40 -4.34 28.44
CA SER A 85 -6.23 -2.99 29.00
C SER A 85 -7.55 -2.31 29.43
N GLY A 86 -8.69 -3.00 29.30
CA GLY A 86 -10.01 -2.49 29.66
C GLY A 86 -10.62 -1.53 28.62
N ARG A 87 -10.09 -1.49 27.40
CA ARG A 87 -10.63 -0.70 26.28
C ARG A 87 -11.60 -1.54 25.47
N GLU A 88 -12.91 -1.33 25.67
CA GLU A 88 -13.96 -1.94 24.85
C GLU A 88 -14.19 -1.14 23.56
N VAL A 89 -13.23 -1.21 22.62
CA VAL A 89 -13.33 -0.60 21.29
C VAL A 89 -13.19 -1.68 20.23
N ALA A 90 -14.17 -1.77 19.34
CA ALA A 90 -14.09 -2.65 18.18
C ALA A 90 -12.98 -2.18 17.23
N LEU A 91 -12.10 -3.08 16.82
CA LEU A 91 -11.04 -2.78 15.86
C LEU A 91 -11.42 -3.26 14.47
N GLU A 92 -11.33 -2.38 13.49
CA GLU A 92 -11.62 -2.69 12.09
C GLU A 92 -10.34 -2.62 11.25
N PRO A 93 -10.02 -3.66 10.46
CA PRO A 93 -8.92 -3.62 9.52
C PRO A 93 -9.31 -2.77 8.30
N GLU A 94 -8.44 -1.87 7.88
CA GLU A 94 -8.57 -1.10 6.63
C GLU A 94 -7.27 -1.23 5.84
N ALA A 95 -7.34 -1.45 4.53
CA ALA A 95 -6.16 -1.59 3.68
C ALA A 95 -6.33 -0.84 2.36
N THR A 96 -5.38 0.02 2.03
CA THR A 96 -5.40 0.84 0.82
C THR A 96 -4.10 0.74 0.04
N VAL A 97 -4.19 0.40 -1.24
CA VAL A 97 -3.06 0.39 -2.19
C VAL A 97 -3.03 1.71 -2.97
N PHE A 98 -1.90 2.41 -2.90
CA PHE A 98 -1.62 3.62 -3.65
C PHE A 98 -0.76 3.28 -4.86
N THR A 99 -1.17 3.77 -6.03
CA THR A 99 -0.48 3.45 -7.28
C THR A 99 -0.57 4.58 -8.29
N ASN A 100 0.43 4.65 -9.16
CA ASN A 100 0.43 5.54 -10.30
C ASN A 100 0.03 4.82 -11.59
N ILE A 101 -0.83 5.44 -12.40
CA ILE A 101 -1.24 4.92 -13.70
C ILE A 101 -0.58 5.75 -14.80
N ALA A 102 0.34 5.13 -15.54
CA ALA A 102 0.95 5.77 -16.70
C ALA A 102 -0.06 5.91 -17.85
N PRO A 103 0.01 6.98 -18.66
CA PRO A 103 -0.84 7.13 -19.84
C PRO A 103 -0.76 5.90 -20.76
N GLY A 104 -1.92 5.39 -21.19
CA GLY A 104 -2.02 4.20 -22.04
C GLY A 104 -1.83 2.85 -21.33
N SER A 105 -1.61 2.81 -20.01
CA SER A 105 -1.44 1.55 -19.25
C SER A 105 -2.72 1.02 -18.61
N ALA A 106 -3.84 1.75 -18.71
CA ALA A 106 -5.07 1.46 -17.97
C ALA A 106 -5.59 0.02 -18.17
N ASP A 107 -5.63 -0.47 -19.40
CA ASP A 107 -6.12 -1.83 -19.70
C ASP A 107 -5.19 -2.93 -19.18
N VAL A 108 -3.89 -2.63 -19.03
CA VAL A 108 -2.91 -3.56 -18.46
C VAL A 108 -3.04 -3.65 -16.95
N VAL A 109 -3.34 -2.51 -16.29
CA VAL A 109 -3.40 -2.41 -14.82
C VAL A 109 -4.77 -2.79 -14.27
N ARG A 110 -5.85 -2.64 -15.05
CA ARG A 110 -7.24 -2.93 -14.66
C ARG A 110 -7.43 -4.30 -14.00
N PRO A 111 -6.95 -5.43 -14.54
CA PRO A 111 -7.16 -6.75 -13.92
C PRO A 111 -6.51 -6.85 -12.54
N TRP A 112 -5.37 -6.19 -12.33
CA TRP A 112 -4.69 -6.17 -11.04
C TRP A 112 -5.46 -5.33 -10.02
N VAL A 113 -5.99 -4.16 -10.41
CA VAL A 113 -6.86 -3.33 -9.55
C VAL A 113 -8.13 -4.08 -9.16
N GLU A 114 -8.76 -4.76 -10.10
CA GLU A 114 -9.95 -5.58 -9.83
C GLU A 114 -9.63 -6.74 -8.88
N ALA A 115 -8.47 -7.39 -9.05
CA ALA A 115 -8.03 -8.44 -8.14
C ALA A 115 -7.80 -7.93 -6.71
N LEU A 116 -7.16 -6.76 -6.52
CA LEU A 116 -6.98 -6.14 -5.20
C LEU A 116 -8.32 -5.85 -4.52
N ARG A 117 -9.26 -5.26 -5.28
CA ARG A 117 -10.60 -4.94 -4.77
C ARG A 117 -11.39 -6.19 -4.41
N ASN A 118 -11.26 -7.27 -5.17
CA ASN A 118 -11.87 -8.56 -4.85
C ASN A 118 -11.30 -9.21 -3.57
N VAL A 119 -10.05 -8.91 -3.21
CA VAL A 119 -9.45 -9.34 -1.93
C VAL A 119 -9.97 -8.50 -0.76
N GLY A 120 -10.39 -7.25 -1.02
CA GLY A 120 -10.89 -6.32 0.00
C GLY A 120 -10.01 -5.08 0.21
N PHE A 121 -9.00 -4.86 -0.63
CA PHE A 121 -8.18 -3.65 -0.58
C PHE A 121 -8.88 -2.51 -1.32
N ALA A 122 -8.90 -1.32 -0.71
CA ALA A 122 -9.14 -0.09 -1.44
C ALA A 122 -7.96 0.21 -2.38
N VAL A 123 -8.22 0.90 -3.49
CA VAL A 123 -7.18 1.28 -4.44
C VAL A 123 -7.30 2.77 -4.75
N PHE A 124 -6.26 3.53 -4.43
CA PHE A 124 -6.08 4.90 -4.89
C PHE A 124 -5.16 4.89 -6.11
N ALA A 125 -5.69 5.29 -7.27
CA ALA A 125 -4.98 5.29 -8.54
C ALA A 125 -4.82 6.72 -9.05
N LYS A 126 -3.58 7.24 -9.05
CA LYS A 126 -3.25 8.60 -9.49
C LYS A 126 -2.63 8.58 -10.89
N PRO A 127 -3.16 9.32 -11.87
CA PRO A 127 -2.50 9.45 -13.17
C PRO A 127 -1.08 10.01 -13.01
N LYS A 128 -0.09 9.38 -13.66
CA LYS A 128 1.29 9.90 -13.70
C LYS A 128 1.41 10.89 -14.86
N ILE A 129 1.16 12.17 -14.59
CA ILE A 129 1.18 13.23 -15.60
C ILE A 129 2.57 13.85 -15.77
N ASP A 130 3.37 13.87 -14.71
CA ASP A 130 4.74 14.38 -14.66
C ASP A 130 5.60 13.61 -13.63
N GLU A 131 6.86 14.06 -13.44
CA GLU A 131 7.79 13.46 -12.48
C GLU A 131 7.41 13.74 -11.02
N ASP A 132 6.67 14.83 -10.76
CA ASP A 132 6.21 15.25 -9.43
C ASP A 132 4.85 14.61 -9.06
N SER A 133 4.33 13.73 -9.91
CA SER A 133 3.07 13.00 -9.69
C SER A 133 3.23 11.81 -8.73
N ASP A 134 3.97 11.97 -7.63
CA ASP A 134 4.07 10.94 -6.58
C ASP A 134 2.74 10.76 -5.84
N VAL A 135 2.64 9.71 -5.01
CA VAL A 135 1.45 9.39 -4.21
C VAL A 135 1.67 9.67 -2.72
N ASP A 136 2.83 10.20 -2.34
CA ASP A 136 3.25 10.30 -0.93
C ASP A 136 2.36 11.28 -0.16
N SER A 137 2.07 12.42 -0.77
CA SER A 137 1.14 13.42 -0.21
C SER A 137 -0.29 12.88 -0.03
N ASP A 138 -0.77 12.06 -0.98
CA ASP A 138 -2.09 11.42 -0.90
C ASP A 138 -2.12 10.35 0.20
N MET A 139 -1.03 9.59 0.36
CA MET A 139 -0.88 8.61 1.44
C MET A 139 -0.90 9.29 2.81
N LEU A 140 -0.11 10.36 2.99
CA LEU A 140 -0.08 11.12 4.24
C LEU A 140 -1.43 11.77 4.56
N ALA A 141 -2.13 12.29 3.54
CA ALA A 141 -3.48 12.83 3.72
C ALA A 141 -4.48 11.74 4.18
N HIS A 142 -4.40 10.53 3.61
CA HIS A 142 -5.23 9.41 4.02
C HIS A 142 -4.93 8.97 5.46
N ILE A 143 -3.65 8.86 5.82
CA ILE A 143 -3.23 8.53 7.19
C ILE A 143 -3.74 9.59 8.17
N ALA A 144 -3.57 10.88 7.85
CA ALA A 144 -4.01 11.98 8.70
C ALA A 144 -5.52 11.97 8.93
N LEU A 145 -6.30 11.71 7.87
CA LEU A 145 -7.75 11.56 7.96
C LEU A 145 -8.12 10.42 8.93
N ARG A 146 -7.55 9.22 8.73
CA ARG A 146 -7.82 8.08 9.62
C ARG A 146 -7.36 8.30 11.05
N ASN A 147 -6.25 9.00 11.24
CA ASN A 147 -5.77 9.37 12.56
C ASN A 147 -6.79 10.26 13.30
N SER A 148 -7.41 11.22 12.61
CA SER A 148 -8.47 12.06 13.18
C SER A 148 -9.78 11.31 13.46
N GLU A 149 -10.03 10.21 12.74
CA GLU A 149 -11.20 9.33 12.93
C GLU A 149 -10.95 8.24 13.98
N GLY A 150 -9.70 8.05 14.41
CA GLY A 150 -9.27 7.07 15.42
C GLY A 150 -8.49 5.90 14.82
N LEU A 151 -7.17 5.91 15.03
CA LEU A 151 -6.28 4.78 14.75
C LEU A 151 -5.97 3.99 16.04
N ALA A 152 -6.06 2.67 15.94
CA ALA A 152 -5.54 1.72 16.93
C ALA A 152 -4.19 1.13 16.51
N GLY A 153 -3.90 1.10 15.20
CA GLY A 153 -2.61 0.68 14.66
C GLY A 153 -2.41 1.21 13.24
N LEU A 154 -1.17 1.40 12.84
CA LEU A 154 -0.79 1.89 11.53
C LEU A 154 0.35 1.04 10.95
N ILE A 155 0.14 0.52 9.75
CA ILE A 155 1.14 -0.22 8.97
C ILE A 155 1.36 0.54 7.68
N VAL A 156 2.58 0.99 7.43
CA VAL A 156 2.95 1.64 6.17
C VAL A 156 3.95 0.79 5.43
N ALA A 157 3.54 0.27 4.28
CA ALA A 157 4.44 -0.39 3.36
C ALA A 157 5.07 0.64 2.44
N SER A 158 6.24 1.17 2.81
CA SER A 158 7.09 2.04 1.97
C SER A 158 8.51 2.04 2.51
N ALA A 159 9.50 2.14 1.62
CA ALA A 159 10.89 2.35 1.94
C ALA A 159 11.27 3.85 1.96
N ASP A 160 10.35 4.78 1.68
CA ASP A 160 10.65 6.21 1.67
C ASP A 160 10.68 6.82 3.08
N GLY A 161 11.89 6.91 3.64
CA GLY A 161 12.10 7.55 4.94
C GLY A 161 12.05 9.07 4.91
N GLN A 162 12.21 9.72 3.74
CA GLN A 162 12.13 11.19 3.65
C GLN A 162 10.68 11.65 3.82
N ALA A 163 9.75 10.97 3.15
CA ALA A 163 8.33 11.27 3.24
C ALA A 163 7.72 10.82 4.58
N PHE A 164 8.01 9.60 5.02
CA PHE A 164 7.21 8.96 6.07
C PHE A 164 7.83 8.95 7.46
N LYS A 165 9.16 9.06 7.62
CA LYS A 165 9.79 8.85 8.95
C LYS A 165 9.20 9.74 10.04
N LEU A 166 9.32 11.07 9.89
CA LEU A 166 8.87 12.00 10.93
C LEU A 166 7.35 11.90 11.19
N PRO A 167 6.47 11.89 10.16
CA PRO A 167 5.04 11.71 10.36
C PRO A 167 4.67 10.42 11.12
N LEU A 168 5.33 9.30 10.81
CA LEU A 168 5.07 8.02 11.47
C LEU A 168 5.56 8.02 12.93
N GLU A 169 6.72 8.59 13.20
CA GLU A 169 7.23 8.72 14.57
C GLU A 169 6.34 9.65 15.43
N ASP A 170 5.76 10.70 14.84
CA ASP A 170 4.78 11.57 15.51
C ASP A 170 3.51 10.81 15.91
N ILE A 171 2.99 9.96 15.02
CA ILE A 171 1.83 9.10 15.32
C ILE A 171 2.21 8.07 16.39
N ALA A 172 3.38 7.45 16.29
CA ALA A 172 3.85 6.50 17.30
C ALA A 172 3.94 7.12 18.71
N ARG A 173 4.43 8.36 18.80
CA ARG A 173 4.49 9.12 20.06
C ARG A 173 3.12 9.39 20.69
N SER A 174 2.04 9.34 19.93
CA SER A 174 0.66 9.45 20.46
C SER A 174 0.16 8.17 21.13
N GLY A 175 0.95 7.08 21.09
CA GLY A 175 0.61 5.79 21.69
C GLY A 175 -0.06 4.82 20.72
N VAL A 176 -0.11 5.15 19.43
CA VAL A 176 -0.54 4.23 18.35
C VAL A 176 0.64 3.35 17.98
N GLU A 177 0.41 2.05 17.83
CA GLU A 177 1.45 1.16 17.32
C GLU A 177 1.67 1.40 15.82
N VAL A 178 2.91 1.70 15.42
CA VAL A 178 3.27 1.99 14.03
C VAL A 178 4.32 1.02 13.52
N GLN A 179 3.98 0.33 12.43
CA GLN A 179 4.84 -0.63 11.77
C GLN A 179 5.19 -0.15 10.35
N VAL A 180 6.44 -0.36 9.95
CA VAL A 180 6.91 -0.16 8.58
C VAL A 180 7.13 -1.52 7.94
N LEU A 181 6.43 -1.76 6.84
CA LEU A 181 6.54 -2.99 6.05
C LEU A 181 7.42 -2.74 4.83
N GLY A 182 8.39 -3.60 4.56
CA GLY A 182 9.23 -3.43 3.37
C GLY A 182 10.31 -4.48 3.25
N PHE A 183 11.31 -4.19 2.44
CA PHE A 183 12.51 -5.02 2.35
C PHE A 183 13.61 -4.42 3.22
N ARG A 184 14.27 -5.23 4.05
CA ARG A 184 15.25 -4.71 5.02
C ARG A 184 16.39 -3.92 4.35
N GLU A 185 16.71 -4.27 3.11
CA GLU A 185 17.75 -3.67 2.27
C GLU A 185 17.44 -2.21 1.91
N HIS A 186 16.17 -1.82 1.99
CA HIS A 186 15.69 -0.50 1.58
C HIS A 186 15.11 0.33 2.73
N ALA A 187 14.90 -0.26 3.90
CA ALA A 187 14.23 0.38 5.03
C ALA A 187 15.17 0.65 6.23
N SER A 188 16.43 1.03 5.97
CA SER A 188 17.42 1.29 7.03
C SER A 188 16.98 2.36 8.03
N TRP A 189 16.18 3.33 7.59
CA TRP A 189 15.63 4.39 8.44
C TRP A 189 14.61 3.87 9.47
N ALA A 190 13.82 2.86 9.09
CA ALA A 190 12.84 2.24 9.97
C ALA A 190 13.52 1.29 10.96
N LEU A 191 14.49 0.50 10.48
CA LEU A 191 15.33 -0.36 11.31
C LEU A 191 16.13 0.42 12.37
N ALA A 192 16.47 1.67 12.09
CA ALA A 192 17.21 2.55 13.00
C ALA A 192 16.30 3.43 13.88
N SER A 193 14.97 3.29 13.79
CA SER A 193 14.03 4.04 14.63
C SER A 193 13.75 3.28 15.92
N ASP A 194 13.79 3.99 17.05
CA ASP A 194 13.44 3.42 18.36
C ASP A 194 11.92 3.38 18.61
N THR A 195 11.13 4.04 17.75
CA THR A 195 9.68 4.19 17.91
C THR A 195 8.85 3.43 16.89
N LEU A 196 9.47 2.96 15.80
CA LEU A 196 8.79 2.24 14.73
C LEU A 196 9.19 0.76 14.76
N GLU A 197 8.24 -0.13 14.56
CA GLU A 197 8.53 -1.54 14.34
C GLU A 197 8.76 -1.80 12.85
N PHE A 198 9.83 -2.50 12.49
CA PHE A 198 10.05 -2.92 11.10
C PHE A 198 9.64 -4.38 10.92
N VAL A 199 8.85 -4.66 9.88
CA VAL A 199 8.49 -6.00 9.44
C VAL A 199 9.04 -6.21 8.04
N ASP A 200 9.84 -7.26 7.84
CA ASP A 200 10.26 -7.64 6.51
C ASP A 200 9.09 -8.31 5.77
N LEU A 201 8.79 -7.84 4.56
CA LEU A 201 7.69 -8.34 3.76
C LEU A 201 7.83 -9.83 3.43
N GLU A 202 9.06 -10.35 3.37
CA GLU A 202 9.29 -11.78 3.16
C GLU A 202 8.99 -12.65 4.39
N ASP A 203 9.08 -12.07 5.58
CA ASP A 203 8.79 -12.80 6.83
C ASP A 203 7.28 -13.04 7.02
N ILE A 204 6.42 -12.37 6.25
CA ILE A 204 4.97 -12.59 6.29
C ILE A 204 4.61 -13.93 5.59
N PRO A 205 4.03 -14.90 6.31
CA PRO A 205 3.76 -16.22 5.76
C PRO A 205 2.90 -16.21 4.50
N GLY A 206 3.45 -16.78 3.42
CA GLY A 206 2.75 -16.97 2.15
C GLY A 206 2.61 -15.72 1.27
N VAL A 207 3.22 -14.58 1.65
CA VAL A 207 3.28 -13.39 0.79
C VAL A 207 4.11 -13.69 -0.46
N PHE A 208 5.26 -14.34 -0.32
CA PHE A 208 6.02 -14.87 -1.47
C PHE A 208 5.87 -16.38 -1.56
N ARG A 209 5.83 -16.90 -2.80
CA ARG A 209 5.72 -18.34 -3.08
C ARG A 209 7.06 -19.05 -2.91
N GLU A 210 8.12 -18.36 -3.27
CA GLU A 210 9.50 -18.79 -3.18
C GLU A 210 10.28 -17.70 -2.45
N PRO A 211 11.33 -18.07 -1.69
CA PRO A 211 12.21 -17.08 -1.09
C PRO A 211 12.80 -16.15 -2.16
N LEU A 212 12.92 -14.88 -1.83
CA LEU A 212 13.62 -13.91 -2.63
C LEU A 212 15.10 -14.31 -2.73
N PRO A 213 15.74 -14.09 -3.90
CA PRO A 213 17.15 -14.44 -4.12
C PRO A 213 18.07 -13.44 -3.40
N ARG A 214 17.95 -13.33 -2.08
CA ARG A 214 18.81 -12.47 -1.25
C ARG A 214 20.20 -13.08 -1.22
N ILE A 215 21.18 -12.28 -1.61
CA ILE A 215 22.56 -12.58 -1.27
C ILE A 215 23.07 -11.44 -0.39
N GLY A 216 22.81 -11.58 0.90
CA GLY A 216 23.31 -10.66 1.91
C GLY A 216 24.81 -10.85 2.09
N LEU A 217 25.60 -9.78 1.92
CA LEU A 217 27.04 -9.79 2.21
C LEU A 217 27.33 -10.08 3.70
N ASP A 218 26.34 -9.83 4.54
CA ASP A 218 26.29 -10.10 5.98
C ASP A 218 26.03 -11.58 6.32
N SER A 219 25.56 -12.37 5.37
CA SER A 219 25.24 -13.80 5.54
C SER A 219 25.97 -14.69 4.52
N LEU A 220 27.22 -14.35 4.19
CA LEU A 220 28.02 -15.17 3.28
C LEU A 220 28.49 -16.46 3.96
N PRO A 221 28.46 -17.61 3.27
CA PRO A 221 29.03 -18.84 3.79
C PRO A 221 30.56 -18.70 3.95
N GLU A 222 31.17 -19.47 4.86
CA GLU A 222 32.61 -19.38 5.16
C GLU A 222 33.49 -19.57 3.90
N GLN A 223 33.06 -20.42 2.98
CA GLN A 223 33.73 -20.66 1.70
C GLN A 223 33.52 -19.57 0.63
N GLY A 224 32.74 -18.53 0.95
CA GLY A 224 32.32 -17.48 0.02
C GLY A 224 31.16 -17.90 -0.90
N ALA A 225 30.48 -16.91 -1.50
CA ALA A 225 29.42 -17.14 -2.48
C ALA A 225 29.70 -16.40 -3.79
N TRP A 226 29.33 -17.03 -4.91
CA TRP A 226 29.33 -16.36 -6.21
C TRP A 226 28.11 -15.47 -6.34
N LEU A 227 28.32 -14.16 -6.36
CA LEU A 227 27.27 -13.18 -6.65
C LEU A 227 27.08 -13.11 -8.16
N GLN A 228 26.00 -13.71 -8.67
CA GLN A 228 25.70 -13.62 -10.08
C GLN A 228 25.30 -12.18 -10.44
N PRO A 229 25.74 -11.66 -11.60
CA PRO A 229 25.33 -10.34 -12.04
C PRO A 229 23.82 -10.33 -12.28
N PHE A 230 23.13 -9.34 -11.70
CA PHE A 230 21.69 -9.13 -11.88
C PHE A 230 21.27 -8.94 -13.34
N ARG A 231 22.17 -8.44 -14.18
CA ARG A 231 21.96 -8.24 -15.62
C ARG A 231 23.22 -8.62 -16.40
N PRO A 232 23.09 -9.15 -17.63
CA PRO A 232 24.25 -9.41 -18.48
C PRO A 232 24.92 -8.08 -18.87
N LEU A 233 26.26 -8.06 -19.01
CA LEU A 233 27.04 -6.86 -19.40
C LEU A 233 26.55 -6.21 -20.72
N SER A 234 25.92 -6.99 -21.59
CA SER A 234 25.33 -6.51 -22.84
C SER A 234 24.21 -5.47 -22.62
N SER A 235 23.58 -5.42 -21.45
CA SER A 235 22.52 -4.43 -21.16
C SER A 235 23.02 -2.98 -21.22
N LEU A 236 24.32 -2.75 -21.00
CA LEU A 236 24.96 -1.43 -21.10
C LEU A 236 24.97 -0.88 -22.53
N LEU A 237 24.86 -1.74 -23.54
CA LEU A 237 24.89 -1.34 -24.95
C LEU A 237 23.53 -0.79 -25.43
N THR A 238 22.45 -1.11 -24.72
CA THR A 238 21.09 -0.63 -24.99
C THR A 238 20.76 0.71 -24.33
N SER A 239 21.63 1.22 -23.45
CA SER A 239 21.51 2.56 -22.87
C SER A 239 22.27 3.58 -23.73
N ARG A 240 21.78 3.87 -24.94
CA ARG A 240 22.27 5.03 -25.72
C ARG A 240 21.15 5.72 -26.50
N VAL A 241 21.04 7.01 -26.17
CA VAL A 241 20.34 8.16 -26.79
C VAL A 241 18.85 8.25 -26.55
#